data_AF-A0A4Y8S499-F1
#
_entry.id   AF-A0A4Y8S499-F1
#
_cell.length_a   1.000
_cell.length_b   1.000
_cell.length_c   1.000
_cell.angle_alpha   90.00
_cell.angle_beta   90.00
_cell.angle_gamma   90.00
#
_symmetry.space_group_name_H-M   'P 1'
#
loop_
_entity.id
_entity.type
_entity.pdbx_description
1 polymer ?
#
loop_
_entity_poly.entity_id
_entity_poly.type
_entity_poly.pdbx_seq_one_letter_code
_entity_poly.pdbx_strand_id
1 'polypeptide(L)' 'MSKKIVKIDTDEPDSFPRIKSYSVSEILAAGGAEAFATKLGKTSQNLIARLKELPKEAFLTEEEAEIALEMLRKSK' A
#
# COMPACT_ATOMS: atom_id res chain seq x y z
N MET A 1 -47.49 24.44 -11.16
CA MET A 1 -46.25 23.65 -11.38
C MET A 1 -45.24 24.04 -10.32
N SER A 2 -45.03 23.18 -9.33
CA SER A 2 -44.18 23.49 -8.16
C SER A 2 -42.76 22.99 -8.40
N LYS A 3 -41.80 23.91 -8.54
CA LYS A 3 -40.37 23.57 -8.60
C LYS A 3 -39.92 23.16 -7.19
N LYS A 4 -39.54 21.90 -7.00
CA LYS A 4 -38.83 21.45 -5.80
C LYS A 4 -37.39 21.97 -5.87
N ILE A 5 -37.00 22.79 -4.89
CA ILE A 5 -35.61 23.20 -4.70
C ILE A 5 -34.91 22.03 -4.02
N VAL A 6 -34.02 21.36 -4.73
CA VAL A 6 -33.12 20.36 -4.15
C VAL A 6 -32.04 21.16 -3.41
N LYS A 7 -32.02 21.09 -2.08
CA LYS A 7 -30.88 21.54 -1.29
C LYS A 7 -29.77 20.53 -1.49
N ILE A 8 -28.68 20.95 -2.12
CA ILE A 8 -27.45 20.20 -2.20
C ILE A 8 -26.68 20.64 -0.95
N ASP A 9 -26.74 19.83 0.10
CA ASP A 9 -25.88 20.01 1.27
C ASP A 9 -24.44 19.92 0.78
N THR A 10 -23.77 21.07 0.79
CA THR A 10 -22.37 21.21 0.40
C THR A 10 -21.58 21.43 1.68
N ASP A 11 -20.43 20.77 1.76
CA ASP A 11 -19.32 21.02 2.68
C ASP A 11 -19.32 20.27 4.02
N GLU A 12 -19.16 18.95 3.95
CA GLU A 12 -18.11 18.33 4.76
C GLU A 12 -17.00 17.85 3.81
N PRO A 13 -15.78 18.42 3.84
CA PRO A 13 -14.67 17.75 3.17
C PRO A 13 -14.48 16.43 3.90
N ASP A 14 -14.68 15.31 3.18
CA ASP A 14 -14.23 14.01 3.63
C ASP A 14 -12.84 14.19 4.24
N SER A 15 -12.75 14.00 5.56
CA SER A 15 -11.49 14.08 6.30
C SER A 15 -10.69 12.83 5.94
N PHE A 16 -10.19 12.77 4.70
CA PHE A 16 -9.19 11.80 4.33
C PHE A 16 -8.03 11.96 5.32
N PRO A 17 -7.57 10.87 5.96
CA PRO A 17 -6.39 10.94 6.79
C PRO A 17 -5.29 11.57 5.94
N ARG A 18 -4.72 12.69 6.42
CA ARG A 18 -3.67 13.43 5.70
C ARG A 18 -2.61 12.42 5.27
N ILE A 19 -2.59 12.10 3.98
CA ILE A 19 -1.65 11.12 3.44
C ILE A 19 -0.28 11.71 3.68
N LYS A 20 0.52 11.07 4.53
CA LYS A 20 1.88 11.52 4.81
C LYS A 20 2.71 11.27 3.54
N SER A 21 2.91 12.33 2.77
CA SER A 21 3.80 12.34 1.62
C SER A 21 5.24 12.58 2.06
N TYR A 22 6.19 11.94 1.40
CA TYR A 22 7.62 12.10 1.63
C TYR A 22 8.31 12.29 0.29
N SER A 23 9.28 13.20 0.23
CA SER A 23 10.09 13.45 -0.96
C SER A 23 11.17 12.39 -1.13
N VAL A 24 11.57 12.12 -2.38
CA VAL A 24 12.58 11.10 -2.71
C VAL A 24 13.91 11.36 -1.98
N SER A 25 14.30 12.62 -1.80
CA SER A 25 15.48 13.01 -1.05
C SER A 25 15.39 12.67 0.44
N GLU A 26 14.22 12.88 1.08
CA GLU A 26 13.99 12.46 2.46
C GLU A 26 14.05 10.93 2.62
N ILE A 27 13.53 10.20 1.63
CA ILE A 27 13.62 8.74 1.60
C ILE A 27 15.08 8.30 1.60
N LEU A 28 15.88 8.82 0.67
CA LEU A 28 17.27 8.43 0.50
C LEU A 28 18.13 8.85 1.71
N ALA A 29 17.94 10.07 2.22
CA ALA A 29 18.69 10.59 3.37
C ALA A 29 18.42 9.80 4.67
N ALA A 30 17.22 9.24 4.82
CA ALA A 30 16.86 8.44 5.99
C ALA A 30 17.40 7.00 5.94
N GLY A 31 18.08 6.57 4.87
CA GLY A 31 18.48 5.17 4.67
C GLY A 31 17.59 4.41 3.68
N GLY A 32 16.81 5.13 2.86
CA GLY A 32 16.05 4.56 1.76
C GLY A 32 14.86 3.71 2.19
N ALA A 33 14.75 2.53 1.59
CA ALA A 33 13.66 1.59 1.84
C ALA A 33 13.61 1.10 3.30
N GLU A 34 14.75 1.05 3.99
CA GLU A 34 14.84 0.55 5.37
C GLU A 34 14.17 1.49 6.38
N ALA A 35 14.31 2.81 6.19
CA ALA A 35 13.62 3.80 7.01
C ALA A 35 12.10 3.80 6.77
N PHE A 36 11.66 3.56 5.53
CA PHE A 36 10.24 3.38 5.23
C PHE A 36 9.67 2.15 5.87
N ALA A 37 10.38 1.02 5.76
CA ALA A 37 9.98 -0.22 6.39
C ALA A 37 9.84 -0.04 7.90
N THR A 38 10.83 0.59 8.54
CA THR A 38 10.79 0.91 9.98
C THR A 38 9.62 1.82 10.34
N LYS A 39 9.38 2.90 9.58
CA LYS A 39 8.30 3.86 9.83
C LYS A 39 6.91 3.28 9.60
N LEU A 40 6.78 2.28 8.72
CA LEU A 40 5.56 1.52 8.48
C LEU A 40 5.37 0.35 9.47
N GLY A 41 6.25 0.22 10.47
CA GLY A 41 6.21 -0.89 11.43
C GLY A 41 6.60 -2.24 10.84
N LYS A 42 7.14 -2.26 9.62
CA LYS A 42 7.66 -3.43 8.91
C LYS A 42 9.13 -3.65 9.28
N THR A 43 9.42 -3.69 10.58
CA THR A 43 10.74 -4.06 11.07
C THR A 43 11.03 -5.51 10.75
N SER A 44 12.31 -5.89 10.66
CA SER A 44 12.72 -7.26 10.34
C SER A 44 12.11 -8.29 11.30
N GLN A 45 11.99 -7.95 12.59
CA GLN A 45 11.37 -8.80 13.61
C GLN A 45 9.87 -9.03 13.34
N ASN A 46 9.13 -7.96 13.01
CA ASN A 46 7.71 -8.05 12.68
C ASN A 46 7.47 -8.81 11.37
N LEU A 47 8.35 -8.62 10.39
CA LEU A 47 8.32 -9.39 9.14
C LEU A 47 8.51 -10.88 9.42
N ILE A 48 9.50 -11.27 10.23
CA ILE A 48 9.72 -12.68 10.58
C ILE A 48 8.51 -13.27 11.31
N ALA A 49 7.93 -12.54 12.27
CA ALA A 49 6.73 -12.99 12.98
C ALA A 49 5.57 -13.24 12.02
N ARG A 50 5.29 -12.27 11.13
CA ARG A 50 4.22 -12.40 10.13
C ARG A 50 4.49 -13.47 9.10
N LEU A 51 5.73 -13.64 8.65
CA LEU A 51 6.10 -14.71 7.71
C LEU A 51 5.87 -16.11 8.31
N LYS A 52 6.02 -16.27 9.64
CA LYS A 52 5.71 -17.53 10.34
C LYS A 52 4.21 -17.78 10.48
N GLU A 53 3.42 -16.72 10.55
CA GLU A 53 1.96 -16.78 10.66
C GLU A 53 1.26 -16.96 9.31
N LEU A 54 1.99 -16.83 8.19
CA LEU A 54 1.41 -17.04 6.87
C LEU A 54 0.97 -18.50 6.70
N PRO A 55 -0.24 -18.75 6.16
CA PRO A 55 -0.66 -20.09 5.81
C PRO A 55 0.30 -20.67 4.78
N LYS A 56 0.49 -22.00 4.80
CA LYS A 56 1.40 -22.68 3.86
C LYS A 56 1.04 -22.45 2.39
N GLU A 57 -0.24 -22.18 2.12
CA GLU A 57 -0.80 -21.85 0.81
C GLU A 57 -0.63 -20.37 0.42
N ALA A 58 -0.08 -19.52 1.31
CA ALA A 58 0.17 -18.11 1.00
C ALA A 58 1.36 -17.91 0.04
N PHE A 59 2.15 -18.94 -0.19
CA PHE A 59 3.22 -18.93 -1.15
C PHE A 59 2.70 -19.44 -2.49
N LEU A 60 3.07 -18.74 -3.57
CA LEU A 60 2.81 -19.20 -4.92
C LEU A 60 3.43 -20.58 -5.11
N THR A 61 2.73 -21.46 -5.83
CA THR A 61 3.37 -22.67 -6.34
C THR A 61 4.46 -22.30 -7.36
N GLU A 62 5.35 -23.24 -7.70
CA GLU A 62 6.37 -22.98 -8.73
C GLU A 62 5.72 -22.55 -10.06
N GLU A 63 4.59 -23.15 -10.45
CA GLU A 63 3.89 -22.76 -11.67
C GLU A 63 3.32 -21.33 -11.58
N GLU A 64 2.72 -20.97 -10.45
CA GLU A 64 2.18 -19.63 -10.24
C GLU A 64 3.29 -18.56 -10.20
N ALA A 65 4.46 -18.91 -9.65
CA ALA A 65 5.63 -18.03 -9.63
C ALA A 65 6.17 -17.79 -11.05
N GLU A 66 6.26 -18.84 -11.88
CA GLU A 66 6.68 -18.71 -13.29
C GLU A 66 5.71 -17.85 -14.10
N ILE A 67 4.40 -18.06 -13.91
CA ILE A 67 3.37 -17.26 -14.58
C ILE A 67 3.47 -15.79 -14.15
N ALA A 68 3.61 -15.50 -12.85
CA ALA A 68 3.76 -14.14 -12.36
C ALA A 68 5.03 -13.45 -12.92
N LEU A 69 6.14 -14.19 -13.02
CA LEU A 69 7.39 -13.73 -13.63
C LEU A 69 7.22 -13.39 -15.11
N GLU A 70 6.51 -14.23 -15.86
CA GLU A 70 6.18 -13.94 -17.27
C GLU A 70 5.30 -12.69 -17.42
N MET A 71 4.27 -12.55 -16.59
CA MET A 71 3.39 -11.37 -16.61
C MET A 71 4.18 -10.09 -16.33
N LEU A 72 5.08 -10.11 -15.34
CA LEU A 72 5.97 -9.00 -15.02
C LEU A 72 6.86 -8.63 -16.21
N ARG A 73 7.46 -9.62 -16.89
CA ARG A 73 8.31 -9.38 -18.08
C ARG A 73 7.53 -8.80 -19.25
N LYS A 74 6.28 -9.20 -19.45
CA LYS A 74 5.39 -8.72 -20.52
C LYS A 74 4.79 -7.34 -20.22
N SER A 75 4.75 -6.93 -18.95
CA SER A 75 4.20 -5.63 -18.51
C SER A 75 5.17 -4.44 -18.64
N LYS A 76 6.37 -4.67 -19.17
CA LYS A 76 7.42 -3.67 -19.39
C LYS A 76 7.44 -3.23 -20.85
#